data_AF-A0A1Y2TSK1-F1
#
_entry.id   AF-A0A1Y2TSK1-F1
#
_cell.length_a   1.000
_cell.length_b   1.000
_cell.length_c   1.000
_cell.angle_alpha   90.00
_cell.angle_beta   90.00
_cell.angle_gamma   90.00
#
_symmetry.space_group_name_H-M   'P 1'
#
loop_
_entity.id
_entity.type
_entity.pdbx_description
1 polymer ?
#
loop_
_entity_poly.entity_id
_entity_poly.type
_entity_poly.pdbx_seq_one_letter_code
_entity_poly.pdbx_strand_id
1 'polypeptide(L)'
;MSTDTTAPAEPRPTRLTFGVELEFLVPFLEEGEDDPLAHIEGLPPVYRVKASLREGEGRMRFDDEFIHDGIHELLTSRGLSTRIKEYKYDSDFEQEILAEYTHWRVVDDASIREVGKEDSGWDVVEDDFVEDASIRGLGKEELPVSWTNKYSWAGVEVISPVEHDVPEAFAAIDYARGVLTSAYRCRVNSSTGLHVHVGQRAERFPLQPIRRIASLIWSAENLLVTLNHPSRPANYFTRTFRQRSRLARGRESGPGPWHEELPRRRADVPGATYAGRPFDEPRLCLHYIASDLRHGEEPISWREMSENNKTEQILAFLETREEGCFDPFQYIPGTKRDSTDSERTIRPGSPENQIDNVLNKAPNLDKEIALRAAEMYGSGLEAESPRETFRSRTIPRIRLPHHTAEELENFAEKMDPYGGGGLTFKDLAEDPGVWEGVNQFFQSPSSCDIEYLLNPGARGYVSFRAYSCSRTIEGEHDRTIEFRGAEGTLGNWVVTWAKICIGLVRFAVRAPPDEFLRIVSSCDIADKEDGIFDIIDLLDAIGLPAEAAAAEKRIEQNRKAWQLEYVETEEDKGLP
;
A
#
# COMPACT_ATOMS: atom_id res chain seq x y z
N MET A 1 -41.09 36.73 -3.30
CA MET A 1 -40.13 36.02 -2.43
C MET A 1 -39.67 34.82 -3.22
N SER A 2 -38.48 34.92 -3.81
CA SER A 2 -37.86 33.85 -4.59
C SER A 2 -37.15 32.93 -3.60
N THR A 3 -37.61 31.69 -3.49
CA THR A 3 -36.91 30.65 -2.74
C THR A 3 -35.78 30.14 -3.61
N ASP A 4 -34.58 30.64 -3.32
CA ASP A 4 -33.33 30.21 -3.92
C ASP A 4 -32.98 28.83 -3.38
N THR A 5 -33.38 27.78 -4.10
CA THR A 5 -33.01 26.40 -3.80
C THR A 5 -31.58 26.20 -4.32
N THR A 6 -30.59 26.55 -3.51
CA THR A 6 -29.22 26.14 -3.77
C THR A 6 -29.17 24.61 -3.82
N ALA A 7 -28.84 24.05 -4.98
CA ALA A 7 -28.51 22.65 -5.10
C ALA A 7 -27.48 22.28 -4.03
N PRO A 8 -27.60 21.14 -3.34
CA PRO A 8 -26.56 20.69 -2.42
C PRO A 8 -25.25 20.61 -3.20
N ALA A 9 -24.24 21.31 -2.72
CA ALA A 9 -22.90 21.26 -3.30
C ALA A 9 -22.47 19.80 -3.37
N GLU A 10 -22.00 19.36 -4.55
CA GLU A 10 -21.35 18.06 -4.68
C GLU A 10 -20.33 17.92 -3.54
N PRO A 11 -20.31 16.80 -2.80
CA PRO A 11 -19.34 16.59 -1.75
C PRO A 11 -17.97 16.68 -2.41
N ARG A 12 -17.19 17.73 -2.07
CA ARG A 12 -15.82 17.87 -2.55
C ARG A 12 -15.12 16.55 -2.25
N PRO A 13 -14.41 15.94 -3.22
CA PRO A 13 -13.70 14.70 -2.97
C PRO A 13 -12.79 14.91 -1.77
N THR A 14 -13.04 14.10 -0.75
CA THR A 14 -12.31 14.08 0.51
C THR A 14 -10.82 14.02 0.23
N ARG A 15 -10.08 14.90 0.90
CA ARG A 15 -8.64 15.00 0.74
C ARG A 15 -8.00 13.72 1.26
N LEU A 16 -7.08 13.15 0.49
CA LEU A 16 -6.33 11.96 0.89
C LEU A 16 -5.56 12.24 2.18
N THR A 17 -5.43 11.21 3.00
CA THR A 17 -4.53 11.20 4.15
C THR A 17 -3.43 10.18 3.94
N PHE A 18 -2.30 10.40 4.59
CA PHE A 18 -1.20 9.47 4.57
C PHE A 18 -0.41 9.46 5.88
N GLY A 19 0.33 8.37 6.09
CA GLY A 19 1.38 8.24 7.09
C GLY A 19 2.56 7.49 6.50
N VAL A 20 3.74 7.62 7.12
CA VAL A 20 4.95 6.91 6.71
C VAL A 20 5.54 6.12 7.87
N GLU A 21 6.11 4.97 7.57
CA GLU A 21 6.89 4.16 8.52
C GLU A 21 8.33 4.12 8.02
N LEU A 22 9.26 4.56 8.86
CA LEU A 22 10.69 4.59 8.57
C LEU A 22 11.37 3.49 9.37
N GLU A 23 11.84 2.46 8.69
CA GLU A 23 12.61 1.38 9.33
C GLU A 23 14.11 1.62 9.16
N PHE A 24 14.85 1.48 10.26
CA PHE A 24 16.29 1.60 10.27
C PHE A 24 16.88 0.91 11.51
N LEU A 25 18.20 0.80 11.53
CA LEU A 25 18.98 0.23 12.61
C LEU A 25 19.76 1.31 13.34
N VAL A 26 19.82 1.21 14.67
CA VAL A 26 20.65 2.08 15.51
C VAL A 26 21.73 1.24 16.19
N PRO A 27 23.03 1.55 15.96
CA PRO A 27 24.10 0.87 16.67
C PRO A 27 24.20 1.39 18.10
N PHE A 28 24.44 0.48 19.04
CA PHE A 28 24.73 0.81 20.42
C PHE A 28 25.91 0.01 20.96
N LEU A 29 26.53 0.59 21.98
CA LEU A 29 27.63 0.00 22.75
C LEU A 29 27.35 0.14 24.24
N GLU A 30 27.97 -0.70 25.05
CA GLU A 30 27.98 -0.50 26.49
C GLU A 30 28.80 0.74 26.87
N GLU A 31 28.46 1.36 28.00
CA GLU A 31 29.29 2.41 28.59
C GLU A 31 30.71 1.90 28.86
N GLY A 32 31.71 2.59 28.30
CA GLY A 32 33.13 2.26 28.46
C GLY A 32 33.73 1.45 27.32
N GLU A 33 32.94 0.92 26.39
CA GLU A 33 33.48 0.26 25.19
C GLU A 33 34.07 1.26 24.20
N ASP A 34 35.18 0.91 23.55
CA ASP A 34 35.76 1.73 22.50
C ASP A 34 34.83 1.78 21.29
N ASP A 35 34.60 2.98 20.75
CA ASP A 35 33.81 3.18 19.54
C ASP A 35 34.68 2.92 18.30
N PRO A 36 34.43 1.85 17.51
CA PRO A 36 35.23 1.51 16.32
C PRO A 36 35.32 2.63 15.29
N LEU A 37 34.30 3.47 15.21
CA LEU A 37 34.18 4.55 14.21
C LEU A 37 34.44 5.93 14.80
N ALA A 38 34.99 6.03 16.02
CA ALA A 38 35.32 7.31 16.66
C ALA A 38 36.29 8.20 15.85
N HIS A 39 37.06 7.58 14.94
CA HIS A 39 38.02 8.27 14.08
C HIS A 39 37.36 9.01 12.90
N ILE A 40 36.08 8.76 12.63
CA ILE A 40 35.35 9.40 11.53
C ILE A 40 34.75 10.72 12.01
N GLU A 41 35.16 11.81 11.38
CA GLU A 41 34.67 13.15 11.70
C GLU A 41 33.23 13.34 11.22
N GLY A 42 32.41 14.01 12.04
CA GLY A 42 31.03 14.37 11.68
C GLY A 42 29.96 13.30 11.94
N LEU A 43 30.36 12.12 12.40
CA LEU A 43 29.41 11.08 12.84
C LEU A 43 28.66 11.51 14.11
N PRO A 44 27.33 11.30 14.19
CA PRO A 44 26.61 11.35 15.46
C PRO A 44 27.25 10.40 16.49
N PRO A 45 27.12 10.66 17.80
CA PRO A 45 27.63 9.73 18.80
C PRO A 45 26.90 8.39 18.71
N VAL A 46 27.64 7.28 18.90
CA VAL A 46 27.01 5.96 19.09
C VAL A 46 26.20 5.96 20.38
N TYR A 47 25.05 5.30 20.36
CA TYR A 47 24.21 5.19 21.54
C TYR A 47 24.90 4.36 22.64
N ARG A 48 24.82 4.79 23.89
CA ARG A 48 25.51 4.17 25.03
C ARG A 48 24.50 3.61 26.03
N VAL A 49 24.59 2.31 26.30
CA VAL A 49 23.72 1.61 27.24
C VAL A 49 24.49 1.29 28.53
N LYS A 50 23.87 1.55 29.68
CA LYS A 50 24.45 1.21 30.99
C LYS A 50 24.34 -0.29 31.26
N ALA A 51 25.45 -0.93 31.61
CA ALA A 51 25.49 -2.35 31.97
C ALA A 51 24.50 -2.73 33.09
N SER A 52 24.25 -1.83 34.06
CA SER A 52 23.31 -2.08 35.16
C SER A 52 21.83 -2.15 34.76
N LEU A 53 21.47 -1.71 33.54
CA LEU A 53 20.10 -1.82 33.03
C LEU A 53 19.77 -3.26 32.57
N ARG A 54 20.77 -4.14 32.45
CA ARG A 54 20.59 -5.55 32.05
C ARG A 54 20.14 -6.48 33.18
N GLU A 55 20.27 -6.07 34.44
CA GLU A 55 20.03 -6.94 35.61
C GLU A 55 18.72 -6.63 36.38
N GLY A 56 17.81 -5.83 35.80
CA GLY A 56 16.55 -5.43 36.44
C GLY A 56 15.50 -6.53 36.57
N GLU A 57 14.85 -6.61 37.73
CA GLU A 57 13.95 -7.65 38.23
C GLU A 57 12.80 -8.08 37.28
N GLY A 58 12.78 -9.36 36.91
CA GLY A 58 11.55 -10.12 36.61
C GLY A 58 11.00 -10.10 35.17
N ARG A 59 11.41 -9.17 34.31
CA ARG A 59 11.24 -9.23 32.85
C ARG A 59 12.45 -8.55 32.21
N MET A 60 13.19 -9.30 31.38
CA MET A 60 14.25 -8.74 30.54
C MET A 60 13.60 -7.65 29.67
N ARG A 61 13.89 -6.37 29.92
CA ARG A 61 13.69 -5.34 28.89
C ARG A 61 14.65 -5.70 27.78
N PHE A 62 14.15 -5.84 26.56
CA PHE A 62 15.04 -5.97 25.41
C PHE A 62 15.86 -4.67 25.31
N ASP A 63 17.15 -4.77 25.01
CA ASP A 63 18.11 -3.65 25.05
C ASP A 63 17.64 -2.42 24.21
N ASP A 64 16.70 -2.64 23.30
CA ASP A 64 16.18 -1.70 22.32
C ASP A 64 15.11 -0.74 22.88
N GLU A 65 14.39 -1.10 23.97
CA GLU A 65 13.33 -0.23 24.54
C GLU A 65 13.86 1.15 24.94
N PHE A 66 15.09 1.21 25.48
CA PHE A 66 15.71 2.49 25.87
C PHE A 66 16.08 3.36 24.68
N ILE A 67 16.39 2.74 23.54
CA ILE A 67 16.68 3.45 22.29
C ILE A 67 15.38 4.02 21.74
N HIS A 68 14.30 3.24 21.75
CA HIS A 68 12.97 3.70 21.32
C HIS A 68 12.46 4.86 22.16
N ASP A 69 12.55 4.75 23.50
CA ASP A 69 12.19 5.83 24.43
C ASP A 69 13.00 7.11 24.14
N GLY A 70 14.31 6.99 23.94
CA GLY A 70 15.18 8.12 23.63
C GLY A 70 14.82 8.81 22.29
N ILE A 71 14.50 8.02 21.26
CA ILE A 71 14.06 8.55 19.96
C ILE A 71 12.72 9.28 20.11
N HIS A 72 11.77 8.68 20.85
CA HIS A 72 10.47 9.31 21.11
C HIS A 72 10.62 10.64 21.88
N GLU A 73 11.46 10.67 22.92
CA GLU A 73 11.80 11.89 23.66
C GLU A 73 12.46 12.94 22.75
N LEU A 74 13.38 12.53 21.88
CA LEU A 74 14.03 13.43 20.92
C LEU A 74 12.98 14.07 20.01
N LEU A 75 12.14 13.28 19.34
CA LEU A 75 11.11 13.79 18.44
C LEU A 75 10.18 14.77 19.18
N THR A 76 9.71 14.38 20.38
CA THR A 76 8.89 15.22 21.25
C THR A 76 9.58 16.54 21.59
N SER A 77 10.85 16.52 21.99
CA SER A 77 11.64 17.71 22.35
C SER A 77 11.85 18.66 21.17
N ARG A 78 11.75 18.15 19.94
CA ARG A 78 11.89 18.91 18.68
C ARG A 78 10.55 19.36 18.10
N GLY A 79 9.46 19.22 18.85
CA GLY A 79 8.12 19.64 18.44
C GLY A 79 7.40 18.64 17.53
N LEU A 80 7.88 17.40 17.45
CA LEU A 80 7.27 16.29 16.71
C LEU A 80 6.56 15.34 17.68
N SER A 81 5.69 15.87 18.54
CA SER A 81 4.92 15.06 19.49
C SER A 81 3.56 14.62 18.93
N THR A 82 2.90 15.46 18.13
CA THR A 82 1.53 15.25 17.65
C THR A 82 1.36 15.67 16.19
N ARG A 83 0.14 15.51 15.66
CA ARG A 83 -0.29 16.04 14.36
C ARG A 83 -0.02 17.54 14.21
N ILE A 84 0.28 17.95 12.97
CA ILE A 84 0.52 19.34 12.56
C ILE A 84 -0.77 20.16 12.64
N LYS A 85 -1.93 19.51 12.44
CA LYS A 85 -3.24 20.14 12.51
C LYS A 85 -4.15 19.41 13.49
N GLU A 86 -4.81 20.18 14.35
CA GLU A 86 -5.95 19.69 15.10
C GLU A 86 -7.13 19.44 14.16
N TYR A 87 -7.79 18.32 14.36
CA TYR A 87 -8.92 17.89 13.57
C TYR A 87 -10.18 17.88 14.42
N LYS A 88 -11.27 18.44 13.89
CA LYS A 88 -12.60 18.16 14.41
C LYS A 88 -13.06 16.82 13.82
N TYR A 89 -13.59 15.98 14.69
CA TYR A 89 -14.21 14.71 14.35
C TYR A 89 -15.71 14.94 14.25
N ASP A 90 -16.34 14.33 13.24
CA ASP A 90 -17.78 14.45 13.00
C ASP A 90 -18.57 13.43 13.84
N SER A 91 -17.91 12.43 14.44
CA SER A 91 -18.49 11.47 15.39
C SER A 91 -17.48 10.91 16.40
N ASP A 92 -17.97 10.34 17.51
CA ASP A 92 -17.16 9.64 18.51
C ASP A 92 -16.42 8.43 17.90
N PHE A 93 -17.02 7.79 16.90
CA PHE A 93 -16.41 6.68 16.16
C PHE A 93 -15.18 7.14 15.35
N GLU A 94 -15.28 8.27 14.65
CA GLU A 94 -14.11 8.84 13.95
C GLU A 94 -12.98 9.20 14.93
N GLN A 95 -13.33 9.72 16.10
CA GLN A 95 -12.37 10.05 17.14
C GLN A 95 -11.67 8.79 17.67
N GLU A 96 -12.41 7.71 17.93
CA GLU A 96 -11.88 6.42 18.38
C GLU A 96 -10.89 5.83 17.37
N ILE A 97 -11.30 5.72 16.11
CA ILE A 97 -10.45 5.18 15.03
C ILE A 97 -9.15 5.97 14.88
N LEU A 98 -9.24 7.30 14.92
CA LEU A 98 -8.10 8.15 14.59
C LEU A 98 -7.21 8.45 15.80
N ALA A 99 -7.63 8.14 17.02
CA ALA A 99 -6.92 8.47 18.25
C ALA A 99 -5.48 7.93 18.25
N GLU A 100 -5.27 6.69 17.84
CA GLU A 100 -3.95 6.04 17.88
C GLU A 100 -2.98 6.54 16.80
N TYR A 101 -3.50 7.25 15.79
CA TYR A 101 -2.73 7.74 14.65
C TYR A 101 -2.44 9.25 14.73
N THR A 102 -2.51 9.82 15.93
CA THR A 102 -2.32 11.28 16.18
C THR A 102 -0.92 11.68 16.62
N HIS A 103 -0.04 10.72 16.88
CA HIS A 103 1.28 10.95 17.46
C HIS A 103 2.35 10.27 16.61
N TRP A 104 3.58 10.80 16.71
CA TRP A 104 4.75 10.06 16.26
C TRP A 104 4.94 8.86 17.18
N ARG A 105 5.12 7.68 16.61
CA ARG A 105 5.34 6.45 17.38
C ARG A 105 6.70 5.87 17.03
N VAL A 106 7.30 5.21 18.00
CA VAL A 106 8.54 4.45 17.82
C VAL A 106 8.23 3.05 18.31
N VAL A 107 8.42 2.05 17.43
CA VAL A 107 8.11 0.66 17.73
C VAL A 107 9.30 -0.23 17.37
N ASP A 108 9.36 -1.37 18.04
CA ASP A 108 10.22 -2.48 17.64
C ASP A 108 9.61 -3.19 16.44
N ASP A 109 10.43 -3.50 15.43
CA ASP A 109 10.04 -4.37 14.33
C ASP A 109 11.00 -5.57 14.25
N ALA A 110 10.47 -6.73 14.63
CA ALA A 110 11.18 -8.00 14.67
C ALA A 110 11.63 -8.53 13.28
N SER A 111 11.17 -7.91 12.19
CA SER A 111 11.61 -8.19 10.83
C SER A 111 12.89 -7.43 10.46
N ILE A 112 13.25 -6.38 11.19
CA ILE A 112 14.50 -5.63 11.01
C ILE A 112 15.65 -6.39 11.69
N ARG A 113 16.71 -6.69 10.94
CA ARG A 113 17.85 -7.48 11.42
C ARG A 113 19.17 -6.95 10.90
N GLU A 114 20.19 -6.95 11.74
CA GLU A 114 21.59 -6.85 11.30
C GLU A 114 22.22 -8.25 11.25
N VAL A 115 23.23 -8.44 10.40
CA VAL A 115 23.99 -9.69 10.36
C VAL A 115 24.73 -9.88 11.69
N GLY A 116 24.40 -10.95 12.42
CA GLY A 116 25.02 -11.29 13.70
C GLY A 116 26.33 -12.07 13.55
N LYS A 117 27.21 -11.92 14.55
CA LYS A 117 28.45 -12.68 14.74
C LYS A 117 28.21 -14.20 14.75
N GLU A 118 29.01 -14.91 13.97
CA GLU A 118 29.37 -16.34 14.06
C GLU A 118 28.33 -17.42 13.69
N ASP A 119 27.01 -17.18 13.73
CA ASP A 119 26.04 -18.29 13.53
C ASP A 119 25.71 -18.63 12.07
N SER A 120 26.12 -17.82 11.10
CA SER A 120 25.74 -18.05 9.70
C SER A 120 26.75 -18.90 8.92
N GLY A 121 28.02 -19.00 9.35
CA GLY A 121 29.07 -19.68 8.56
C GLY A 121 29.28 -19.09 7.15
N TRP A 122 28.64 -17.97 6.84
CA TRP A 122 28.73 -17.25 5.58
C TRP A 122 29.71 -16.09 5.77
N ASP A 123 30.80 -16.10 4.99
CA ASP A 123 31.67 -14.93 4.86
C ASP A 123 30.80 -13.73 4.47
N VAL A 124 30.82 -12.67 5.28
CA VAL A 124 30.07 -11.44 5.00
C VAL A 124 30.67 -10.84 3.73
N VAL A 125 29.97 -11.03 2.61
CA VAL A 125 30.35 -10.50 1.30
C VAL A 125 30.30 -8.97 1.39
N GLU A 126 31.28 -8.28 0.80
CA GLU A 126 31.23 -6.82 0.61
C GLU A 126 29.86 -6.45 0.02
N ASP A 127 29.07 -5.71 0.79
CA ASP A 127 27.63 -5.63 0.56
C ASP A 127 27.27 -4.40 -0.29
N ASP A 128 26.70 -4.63 -1.46
CA ASP A 128 26.23 -3.57 -2.35
C ASP A 128 24.97 -2.86 -1.79
N PHE A 129 24.28 -3.47 -0.83
CA PHE A 129 22.93 -3.13 -0.36
C PHE A 129 22.88 -2.24 0.89
N VAL A 130 24.04 -1.80 1.36
CA VAL A 130 24.18 -1.12 2.65
C VAL A 130 24.43 0.38 2.42
N GLU A 131 23.53 1.20 2.95
CA GLU A 131 23.76 2.63 3.12
C GLU A 131 23.73 2.98 4.62
N ASP A 132 24.81 3.57 5.11
CA ASP A 132 24.78 4.29 6.37
C ASP A 132 24.23 5.69 6.11
N ALA A 133 23.00 5.94 6.54
CA ALA A 133 22.30 7.19 6.27
C ALA A 133 22.91 8.40 7.00
N SER A 134 23.75 8.16 8.01
CA SER A 134 24.47 9.16 8.79
C SER A 134 25.88 9.45 8.27
N ILE A 135 26.49 8.51 7.53
CA ILE A 135 27.80 8.66 6.88
C ILE A 135 27.61 9.18 5.44
N ARG A 136 27.42 10.50 5.30
CA ARG A 136 27.39 11.13 3.97
C ARG A 136 28.80 11.38 3.47
N GLY A 137 29.23 10.66 2.42
CA GLY A 137 30.40 11.05 1.61
C GLY A 137 31.74 10.38 1.95
N LEU A 138 31.76 9.31 2.76
CA LEU A 138 32.91 8.40 2.81
C LEU A 138 32.72 7.32 1.75
N GLY A 139 33.75 7.03 0.96
CA GLY A 139 33.70 5.95 -0.01
C GLY A 139 33.51 4.60 0.69
N LYS A 140 32.73 3.69 0.09
CA LYS A 140 32.56 2.30 0.59
C LYS A 140 33.90 1.60 0.89
N GLU A 141 34.98 2.04 0.24
CA GLU A 141 36.36 1.53 0.38
C GLU A 141 37.03 1.83 1.73
N GLU A 142 36.50 2.76 2.55
CA GLU A 142 37.13 3.17 3.83
C GLU A 142 36.59 2.43 5.07
N LEU A 143 35.55 1.59 4.92
CA LEU A 143 34.86 0.94 6.04
C LEU A 143 34.96 -0.60 5.97
N PRO A 144 35.85 -1.25 6.73
CA PRO A 144 35.99 -2.71 6.68
C PRO A 144 34.78 -3.42 7.29
N VAL A 145 34.15 -4.33 6.55
CA VAL A 145 32.98 -5.17 6.93
C VAL A 145 33.00 -5.70 8.38
N SER A 146 34.19 -5.93 8.95
CA SER A 146 34.41 -6.33 10.35
C SER A 146 33.92 -5.37 11.46
N TRP A 147 33.57 -4.12 11.14
CA TRP A 147 33.15 -3.16 12.17
C TRP A 147 31.71 -3.36 12.63
N THR A 148 30.80 -3.84 11.77
CA THR A 148 29.36 -4.01 12.12
C THR A 148 29.19 -5.02 13.25
N ASN A 149 30.02 -6.07 13.23
CA ASN A 149 30.12 -7.07 14.29
C ASN A 149 30.59 -6.50 15.64
N LYS A 150 31.13 -5.28 15.69
CA LYS A 150 31.58 -4.65 16.94
C LYS A 150 30.48 -3.85 17.64
N TYR A 151 29.32 -3.66 17.01
CA TYR A 151 28.15 -3.02 17.60
C TYR A 151 27.08 -4.05 17.93
N SER A 152 26.26 -3.74 18.93
CA SER A 152 24.91 -4.28 19.04
C SER A 152 23.96 -3.37 18.27
N TRP A 153 22.84 -3.92 17.79
CA TRP A 153 21.94 -3.21 16.89
C TRP A 153 20.50 -3.30 17.37
N ALA A 154 19.83 -2.15 17.40
CA ALA A 154 18.41 -2.06 17.67
C ALA A 154 17.64 -1.84 16.36
N GLY A 155 16.62 -2.65 16.11
CA GLY A 155 15.62 -2.41 15.07
C GLY A 155 14.72 -1.25 15.49
N VAL A 156 14.50 -0.28 14.61
CA VAL A 156 13.68 0.88 14.91
C VAL A 156 12.73 1.15 13.75
N GLU A 157 11.44 1.20 14.05
CA GLU A 157 10.42 1.73 13.16
C GLU A 157 9.84 3.03 13.74
N VAL A 158 9.98 4.13 13.00
CA VAL A 158 9.36 5.42 13.33
C VAL A 158 8.14 5.65 12.45
N ILE A 159 6.98 5.76 13.08
CA ILE A 159 5.69 5.92 12.41
C ILE A 159 5.22 7.37 12.56
N SER A 160 4.93 8.02 11.43
CA SER A 160 4.38 9.37 11.43
C SER A 160 2.89 9.38 11.81
N PRO A 161 2.37 10.50 12.35
CA PRO A 161 0.94 10.72 12.43
C PRO A 161 0.29 10.63 11.04
N VAL A 162 -1.01 10.31 11.03
CA VAL A 162 -1.83 10.38 9.81
C VAL A 162 -2.19 11.84 9.52
N GLU A 163 -1.76 12.33 8.37
CA GLU A 163 -1.96 13.72 7.94
C GLU A 163 -2.58 13.82 6.55
N HIS A 164 -3.21 14.95 6.25
CA HIS A 164 -3.58 15.24 4.86
C HIS A 164 -2.37 15.42 3.96
N ASP A 165 -2.53 15.17 2.67
CA ASP A 165 -1.53 15.40 1.61
C ASP A 165 -1.22 16.90 1.37
N VAL A 166 -0.74 17.60 2.41
CA VAL A 166 -0.36 19.02 2.44
C VAL A 166 1.16 19.19 2.45
N PRO A 167 1.71 20.30 1.90
CA PRO A 167 3.15 20.58 1.95
C PRO A 167 3.76 20.49 3.35
N GLU A 168 3.03 20.93 4.38
CA GLU A 168 3.51 20.91 5.77
C GLU A 168 3.72 19.49 6.29
N ALA A 169 2.90 18.51 5.88
CA ALA A 169 3.03 17.11 6.27
C ALA A 169 4.31 16.50 5.69
N PHE A 170 4.59 16.76 4.41
CA PHE A 170 5.85 16.35 3.79
C PHE A 170 7.06 17.03 4.44
N ALA A 171 6.95 18.32 4.80
CA ALA A 171 8.01 19.04 5.49
C ALA A 171 8.28 18.49 6.91
N ALA A 172 7.25 18.05 7.63
CA ALA A 172 7.42 17.42 8.93
C ALA A 172 8.13 16.07 8.83
N ILE A 173 7.81 15.26 7.81
CA ILE A 173 8.54 14.01 7.53
C ILE A 173 10.00 14.31 7.19
N ASP A 174 10.24 15.32 6.34
CA ASP A 174 11.58 15.76 5.98
C ASP A 174 12.40 16.24 7.19
N TYR A 175 11.75 16.96 8.10
CA TYR A 175 12.35 17.41 9.34
C TYR A 175 12.62 16.25 10.30
N ALA A 176 11.68 15.31 10.45
CA ALA A 176 11.85 14.13 11.31
C ALA A 176 13.05 13.28 10.89
N ARG A 177 13.19 12.93 9.59
CA ARG A 177 14.37 12.22 9.10
C ARG A 177 15.68 12.99 9.35
N GLY A 178 15.64 14.33 9.26
CA GLY A 178 16.79 15.20 9.53
C GLY A 178 17.17 15.20 11.01
N VAL A 179 16.18 15.25 11.90
CA VAL A 179 16.38 15.14 13.36
C VAL A 179 17.02 13.79 13.68
N LEU A 180 16.46 12.69 13.18
CA LEU A 180 16.97 11.33 13.41
C LEU A 180 18.43 11.19 12.97
N THR A 181 18.72 11.48 11.69
CA THR A 181 20.06 11.34 11.11
C THR A 181 21.11 12.32 11.69
N SER A 182 20.68 13.41 12.32
CA SER A 182 21.57 14.34 13.00
C SER A 182 21.90 13.95 14.45
N ALA A 183 21.03 13.17 15.09
CA ALA A 183 21.14 12.84 16.50
C ALA A 183 21.63 11.42 16.74
N TYR A 184 21.30 10.49 15.84
CA TYR A 184 21.63 9.08 15.93
C TYR A 184 22.47 8.65 14.73
N ARG A 185 23.38 7.69 14.97
CA ARG A 185 23.89 6.86 13.88
C ARG A 185 22.75 5.98 13.40
N CYS A 186 22.51 5.96 12.11
CA CYS A 186 21.41 5.22 11.51
C CYS A 186 21.92 4.43 10.31
N ARG A 187 21.52 3.17 10.25
CA ARG A 187 21.87 2.26 9.16
C ARG A 187 20.60 1.71 8.52
N VAL A 188 20.61 1.59 7.20
CA VAL A 188 19.57 0.89 6.45
C VAL A 188 20.19 -0.28 5.71
N ASN A 189 19.45 -1.38 5.62
CA ASN A 189 19.86 -2.59 4.92
C ASN A 189 18.64 -3.23 4.25
N SER A 190 18.81 -4.43 3.70
CA SER A 190 17.77 -5.13 2.96
C SER A 190 16.55 -5.58 3.78
N SER A 191 16.67 -5.69 5.11
CA SER A 191 15.55 -5.94 6.02
C SER A 191 14.69 -4.70 6.23
N THR A 192 15.26 -3.50 6.06
CA THR A 192 14.56 -2.25 6.33
C THR A 192 13.63 -1.81 5.20
N GLY A 193 12.43 -1.36 5.57
CA GLY A 193 11.33 -0.83 4.77
C GLY A 193 11.19 0.68 4.80
N LEU A 194 10.61 1.22 3.72
CA LEU A 194 9.92 2.51 3.75
C LEU A 194 8.46 2.27 3.39
N HIS A 195 7.57 2.35 4.38
CA HIS A 195 6.14 2.15 4.13
C HIS A 195 5.42 3.48 4.00
N VAL A 196 4.43 3.51 3.11
CA VAL A 196 3.52 4.64 2.96
C VAL A 196 2.10 4.13 3.00
N HIS A 197 1.33 4.62 3.97
CA HIS A 197 -0.07 4.28 4.15
C HIS A 197 -0.91 5.40 3.54
N VAL A 198 -1.78 5.11 2.58
CA VAL A 198 -2.67 6.10 1.95
C VAL A 198 -4.12 5.74 2.21
N GLY A 199 -4.90 6.69 2.71
CA GLY A 199 -6.31 6.50 3.06
C GLY A 199 -7.13 7.78 2.98
N GLN A 200 -8.27 7.79 3.69
CA GLN A 200 -9.24 8.89 3.67
C GLN A 200 -9.78 9.20 5.08
N ARG A 201 -8.90 9.63 5.98
CA ARG A 201 -9.22 9.85 7.41
C ARG A 201 -9.82 8.58 8.04
N ALA A 202 -10.97 8.70 8.70
CA ALA A 202 -11.70 7.59 9.31
C ALA A 202 -12.50 6.76 8.30
N GLU A 203 -12.66 7.23 7.06
CA GLU A 203 -13.38 6.49 6.02
C GLU A 203 -12.49 5.51 5.27
N ARG A 204 -13.11 4.41 4.85
CA ARG A 204 -12.55 3.53 3.81
C ARG A 204 -12.88 4.09 2.44
N PHE A 205 -12.03 3.80 1.45
CA PHE A 205 -12.42 4.00 0.06
C PHE A 205 -13.61 3.08 -0.29
N PRO A 206 -14.66 3.62 -0.94
CA PRO A 206 -15.69 2.79 -1.58
C PRO A 206 -15.09 1.83 -2.61
N LEU A 207 -15.86 0.81 -2.98
CA LEU A 207 -15.40 -0.24 -3.89
C LEU A 207 -14.95 0.31 -5.26
N GLN A 208 -15.64 1.27 -5.87
CA GLN A 208 -15.25 1.88 -7.15
C GLN A 208 -13.81 2.47 -7.09
N PRO A 209 -13.47 3.38 -6.17
CA PRO A 209 -12.09 3.78 -5.92
C PRO A 209 -11.12 2.61 -5.75
N ILE A 210 -11.49 1.57 -4.99
CA ILE A 210 -10.61 0.39 -4.80
C ILE A 210 -10.36 -0.37 -6.10
N ARG A 211 -11.37 -0.56 -6.96
CA ARG A 211 -11.20 -1.17 -8.30
C ARG A 211 -10.19 -0.40 -9.13
N ARG A 212 -10.29 0.93 -9.14
CA ARG A 212 -9.41 1.82 -9.90
C ARG A 212 -8.00 1.84 -9.35
N ILE A 213 -7.84 1.88 -8.01
CA ILE A 213 -6.54 1.82 -7.35
C ILE A 213 -5.88 0.47 -7.62
N ALA A 214 -6.58 -0.64 -7.39
CA ALA A 214 -6.08 -1.99 -7.65
C ALA A 214 -5.65 -2.16 -9.12
N SER A 215 -6.48 -1.69 -10.05
CA SER A 215 -6.19 -1.71 -11.49
C SER A 215 -4.94 -0.91 -11.84
N LEU A 216 -4.79 0.32 -11.35
CA LEU A 216 -3.61 1.13 -11.63
C LEU A 216 -2.34 0.52 -11.03
N ILE A 217 -2.40 0.04 -9.78
CA ILE A 217 -1.24 -0.55 -9.09
C ILE A 217 -0.82 -1.85 -9.77
N TRP A 218 -1.78 -2.71 -10.14
CA TRP A 218 -1.53 -3.91 -10.94
C TRP A 218 -0.86 -3.58 -12.27
N SER A 219 -1.39 -2.58 -12.98
CA SER A 219 -0.84 -2.16 -14.27
C SER A 219 0.58 -1.61 -14.13
N ALA A 220 0.83 -0.82 -13.09
CA ALA A 220 2.10 -0.10 -12.91
C ALA A 220 3.16 -0.88 -12.13
N GLU A 221 2.88 -2.04 -11.53
CA GLU A 221 3.81 -2.72 -10.61
C GLU A 221 5.20 -2.95 -11.23
N ASN A 222 5.25 -3.47 -12.46
CA ASN A 222 6.52 -3.72 -13.18
C ASN A 222 7.33 -2.44 -13.45
N LEU A 223 6.67 -1.29 -13.58
CA LEU A 223 7.32 0.01 -13.69
C LEU A 223 7.77 0.51 -12.30
N LEU A 224 6.95 0.29 -11.26
CA LEU A 224 7.24 0.78 -9.91
C LEU A 224 8.44 0.08 -9.27
N VAL A 225 8.66 -1.20 -9.57
CA VAL A 225 9.80 -1.96 -9.03
C VAL A 225 11.14 -1.39 -9.51
N THR A 226 11.18 -0.70 -10.65
CA THR A 226 12.43 -0.10 -11.18
C THR A 226 12.91 1.12 -10.41
N LEU A 227 12.14 1.59 -9.41
CA LEU A 227 12.53 2.68 -8.50
C LEU A 227 13.30 2.20 -7.27
N ASN A 228 13.53 0.89 -7.15
CA ASN A 228 14.14 0.25 -5.99
C ASN A 228 15.14 -0.82 -6.43
N HIS A 229 15.99 -1.25 -5.48
CA HIS A 229 16.91 -2.33 -5.73
C HIS A 229 16.18 -3.62 -6.23
N PRO A 230 16.68 -4.32 -7.28
CA PRO A 230 16.08 -5.54 -7.86
C PRO A 230 15.73 -6.68 -6.89
N SER A 231 16.38 -6.69 -5.73
CA SER A 231 16.13 -7.66 -4.66
C SER A 231 14.86 -7.39 -3.85
N ARG A 232 14.27 -6.18 -3.92
CA ARG A 232 13.05 -5.88 -3.15
C ARG A 232 11.89 -6.79 -3.58
N PRO A 233 11.59 -6.99 -4.87
CA PRO A 233 10.67 -8.03 -5.33
C PRO A 233 10.99 -9.46 -4.85
N ALA A 234 12.26 -9.74 -4.57
CA ALA A 234 12.75 -11.03 -4.08
C ALA A 234 12.73 -11.17 -2.55
N ASN A 235 12.28 -10.16 -1.80
CA ASN A 235 12.14 -10.21 -0.35
C ASN A 235 10.74 -10.73 0.04
N TYR A 236 10.70 -11.62 1.04
CA TYR A 236 9.46 -12.19 1.59
C TYR A 236 8.40 -11.14 1.99
N PHE A 237 8.85 -9.95 2.39
CA PHE A 237 7.99 -8.87 2.89
C PHE A 237 7.47 -7.91 1.79
N THR A 238 7.87 -8.08 0.53
CA THR A 238 7.57 -7.14 -0.57
C THR A 238 7.32 -7.87 -1.90
N ARG A 239 6.51 -8.93 -1.86
CA ARG A 239 6.23 -9.81 -3.02
C ARG A 239 5.40 -9.11 -4.09
N THR A 240 5.73 -9.33 -5.36
CA THR A 240 4.97 -8.82 -6.50
C THR A 240 3.61 -9.51 -6.65
N PHE A 241 2.58 -8.77 -7.07
CA PHE A 241 1.26 -9.33 -7.38
C PHE A 241 1.25 -10.05 -8.71
N ARG A 242 1.98 -9.53 -9.70
CA ARG A 242 1.94 -10.02 -11.09
C ARG A 242 2.31 -11.51 -11.23
N GLN A 243 3.11 -12.06 -10.32
CA GLN A 243 3.58 -13.46 -10.39
C GLN A 243 3.22 -14.32 -9.16
N ARG A 244 2.71 -13.72 -8.07
CA ARG A 244 2.51 -14.45 -6.80
C ARG A 244 1.12 -14.28 -6.19
N SER A 245 0.34 -13.29 -6.63
CA SER A 245 -1.03 -13.09 -6.17
C SER A 245 -1.91 -14.32 -6.48
N ARG A 246 -3.06 -14.41 -5.81
CA ARG A 246 -4.04 -15.45 -6.15
C ARG A 246 -4.50 -15.32 -7.59
N LEU A 247 -4.69 -14.09 -8.06
CA LEU A 247 -5.02 -13.78 -9.45
C LEU A 247 -3.97 -14.33 -10.42
N ALA A 248 -2.69 -14.04 -10.20
CA ALA A 248 -1.61 -14.59 -11.04
C ALA A 248 -1.62 -16.13 -11.06
N ARG A 249 -2.02 -16.77 -9.96
CA ARG A 249 -2.18 -18.22 -9.86
C ARG A 249 -3.50 -18.76 -10.45
N GLY A 250 -4.16 -17.99 -11.31
CA GLY A 250 -5.39 -18.38 -12.00
C GLY A 250 -6.64 -18.39 -11.14
N ARG A 251 -6.68 -17.60 -10.05
CA ARG A 251 -7.94 -17.34 -9.34
C ARG A 251 -8.66 -16.18 -9.99
N GLU A 252 -9.96 -16.35 -10.18
CA GLU A 252 -10.83 -15.35 -10.77
C GLU A 252 -11.70 -14.70 -9.69
N SER A 253 -12.22 -13.52 -10.01
CA SER A 253 -13.21 -12.79 -9.25
C SER A 253 -14.44 -13.67 -9.02
N GLY A 254 -14.92 -13.66 -7.78
CA GLY A 254 -16.09 -14.41 -7.38
C GLY A 254 -16.26 -14.35 -5.87
N PRO A 255 -17.31 -14.94 -5.31
CA PRO A 255 -17.35 -15.13 -3.88
C PRO A 255 -16.28 -16.20 -3.57
N GLY A 256 -15.06 -15.77 -3.20
CA GLY A 256 -13.93 -16.67 -2.90
C GLY A 256 -14.28 -17.76 -1.86
N PRO A 257 -13.38 -18.70 -1.51
CA PRO A 257 -13.69 -19.80 -0.58
C PRO A 257 -14.22 -19.31 0.79
N TRP A 258 -13.78 -18.14 1.26
CA TRP A 258 -14.33 -17.46 2.44
C TRP A 258 -15.78 -17.00 2.29
N HIS A 259 -16.28 -16.93 1.05
CA HIS A 259 -17.64 -16.54 0.61
C HIS A 259 -18.48 -17.62 -0.10
N GLU A 260 -17.87 -18.70 -0.62
CA GLU A 260 -18.56 -19.88 -1.19
C GLU A 260 -18.42 -21.16 -0.35
N GLU A 261 -17.27 -21.46 0.27
CA GLU A 261 -16.96 -22.80 0.86
C GLU A 261 -17.36 -23.05 2.32
N LEU A 262 -18.25 -22.22 2.88
CA LEU A 262 -19.13 -22.66 3.97
C LEU A 262 -20.58 -22.71 3.51
N PRO A 263 -20.97 -23.66 2.65
CA PRO A 263 -22.33 -24.11 2.58
C PRO A 263 -22.51 -25.24 3.60
N ARG A 264 -23.29 -24.99 4.65
CA ARG A 264 -24.21 -26.00 5.20
C ARG A 264 -23.59 -27.39 5.49
N ARG A 265 -22.69 -27.53 6.47
CA ARG A 265 -22.47 -28.73 7.32
C ARG A 265 -21.10 -28.69 8.03
N ARG A 266 -21.09 -28.11 9.22
CA ARG A 266 -20.72 -28.87 10.43
C ARG A 266 -21.82 -28.64 11.47
N ALA A 267 -22.99 -29.22 11.22
CA ALA A 267 -24.05 -29.30 12.23
C ALA A 267 -23.66 -30.19 13.43
N ASP A 268 -22.47 -30.79 13.36
CA ASP A 268 -21.90 -31.79 14.25
C ASP A 268 -20.87 -31.24 15.25
N VAL A 269 -20.57 -29.93 15.22
CA VAL A 269 -19.83 -29.25 16.31
C VAL A 269 -20.65 -28.09 16.86
N PRO A 270 -21.52 -28.34 17.86
CA PRO A 270 -22.19 -27.27 18.59
C PRO A 270 -21.16 -26.31 19.18
N GLY A 271 -21.28 -25.01 18.86
CA GLY A 271 -20.44 -23.96 19.47
C GLY A 271 -19.19 -23.55 18.70
N ALA A 272 -18.97 -24.04 17.48
CA ALA A 272 -17.93 -23.48 16.62
C ALA A 272 -18.32 -22.06 16.21
N THR A 273 -17.50 -21.08 16.57
CA THR A 273 -17.66 -19.67 16.19
C THR A 273 -16.45 -19.24 15.37
N TYR A 274 -16.67 -18.38 14.37
CA TYR A 274 -15.60 -17.57 13.80
C TYR A 274 -15.76 -16.16 14.36
N ALA A 275 -14.73 -15.64 15.04
CA ALA A 275 -14.78 -14.35 15.73
C ALA A 275 -16.02 -14.18 16.66
N GLY A 276 -16.46 -15.26 17.32
CA GLY A 276 -17.62 -15.23 18.23
C GLY A 276 -19.00 -15.23 17.56
N ARG A 277 -19.11 -15.32 16.22
CA ARG A 277 -20.39 -15.38 15.51
C ARG A 277 -20.76 -16.81 15.06
N PRO A 278 -22.05 -17.20 15.12
CA PRO A 278 -22.52 -18.48 14.59
C PRO A 278 -22.35 -18.56 13.07
N PHE A 279 -22.00 -19.75 12.56
CA PHE A 279 -21.81 -20.03 11.13
C PHE A 279 -23.08 -19.92 10.26
N ASP A 280 -24.25 -19.70 10.85
CA ASP A 280 -25.55 -19.72 10.17
C ASP A 280 -26.01 -18.32 9.67
N GLU A 281 -25.23 -17.25 9.89
CA GLU A 281 -25.57 -15.90 9.41
C GLU A 281 -25.04 -15.65 7.99
N PRO A 282 -25.83 -15.00 7.09
CA PRO A 282 -25.40 -14.67 5.74
C PRO A 282 -24.13 -13.81 5.78
N ARG A 283 -23.27 -13.96 4.76
CA ARG A 283 -21.91 -13.36 4.72
C ARG A 283 -22.00 -11.84 4.53
N LEU A 284 -22.29 -11.13 5.62
CA LEU A 284 -22.54 -9.69 5.80
C LEU A 284 -21.53 -8.79 5.07
N CYS A 285 -20.32 -9.30 4.96
CA CYS A 285 -19.13 -8.63 4.49
C CYS A 285 -19.21 -8.17 3.03
N LEU A 286 -19.53 -9.05 2.07
CA LEU A 286 -19.67 -8.71 0.64
C LEU A 286 -20.83 -7.75 0.42
N HIS A 287 -21.90 -7.98 1.17
CA HIS A 287 -23.21 -7.42 0.89
C HIS A 287 -23.47 -6.07 1.52
N TYR A 288 -22.79 -5.71 2.61
CA TYR A 288 -23.11 -4.49 3.33
C TYR A 288 -21.93 -3.54 3.43
N ILE A 289 -20.81 -4.01 3.99
CA ILE A 289 -19.68 -3.13 4.31
C ILE A 289 -18.67 -3.03 3.16
N ALA A 290 -18.40 -4.13 2.45
CA ALA A 290 -17.40 -4.14 1.37
C ALA A 290 -17.99 -3.81 -0.02
N SER A 291 -19.20 -3.25 -0.07
CA SER A 291 -19.94 -2.89 -1.29
C SER A 291 -19.82 -1.40 -1.63
N ASP A 292 -20.17 -1.04 -2.87
CA ASP A 292 -20.19 0.36 -3.32
C ASP A 292 -21.15 1.25 -2.52
N LEU A 293 -20.83 2.55 -2.46
CA LEU A 293 -21.70 3.59 -1.88
C LEU A 293 -22.55 4.22 -3.00
N ARG A 294 -23.89 4.16 -2.92
CA ARG A 294 -24.79 4.91 -3.82
C ARG A 294 -25.11 6.29 -3.26
N HIS A 295 -25.53 7.19 -4.15
CA HIS A 295 -25.97 8.53 -3.75
C HIS A 295 -27.08 8.46 -2.69
N GLY A 296 -26.90 9.14 -1.57
CA GLY A 296 -27.84 9.19 -0.46
C GLY A 296 -27.73 8.02 0.53
N GLU A 297 -26.82 7.06 0.32
CA GLU A 297 -26.53 6.03 1.32
C GLU A 297 -25.54 6.54 2.39
N GLU A 298 -25.64 5.96 3.59
CA GLU A 298 -24.71 6.21 4.70
C GLU A 298 -23.28 5.71 4.39
N PRO A 299 -22.24 6.38 4.93
CA PRO A 299 -20.84 6.05 4.68
C PRO A 299 -20.45 4.68 5.25
N ILE A 300 -19.27 4.18 4.85
CA ILE A 300 -18.79 2.86 5.27
C ILE A 300 -18.52 2.85 6.78
N SER A 301 -17.94 3.91 7.33
CA SER A 301 -17.74 4.07 8.78
C SER A 301 -19.04 3.85 9.57
N TRP A 302 -20.15 4.40 9.07
CA TRP A 302 -21.45 4.26 9.69
C TRP A 302 -21.96 2.82 9.64
N ARG A 303 -21.72 2.10 8.54
CA ARG A 303 -22.07 0.68 8.38
C ARG A 303 -21.24 -0.24 9.27
N GLU A 304 -20.01 0.14 9.59
CA GLU A 304 -19.12 -0.62 10.48
C GLU A 304 -19.57 -0.56 11.94
N MET A 305 -20.34 0.46 12.33
CA MET A 305 -20.84 0.56 13.69
C MET A 305 -21.64 -0.68 14.07
N SER A 306 -21.36 -1.23 15.25
CA SER A 306 -21.87 -2.53 15.70
C SER A 306 -23.41 -2.63 15.69
N GLU A 307 -24.12 -1.52 15.90
CA GLU A 307 -25.57 -1.46 15.83
C GLU A 307 -26.15 -1.50 14.41
N ASN A 308 -25.35 -1.11 13.41
CA ASN A 308 -25.73 -1.01 12.00
C ASN A 308 -25.34 -2.25 11.19
N ASN A 309 -24.35 -3.02 11.65
CA ASN A 309 -23.94 -4.29 11.06
C ASN A 309 -24.85 -5.48 11.45
N LYS A 310 -26.16 -5.24 11.62
CA LYS A 310 -27.16 -6.25 11.97
C LYS A 310 -27.81 -6.82 10.71
N THR A 311 -28.16 -8.11 10.74
CA THR A 311 -28.77 -8.83 9.63
C THR A 311 -29.96 -8.09 9.01
N GLU A 312 -30.82 -7.44 9.80
CA GLU A 312 -31.96 -6.68 9.28
C GLU A 312 -31.55 -5.47 8.43
N GLN A 313 -30.53 -4.72 8.85
CA GLN A 313 -30.01 -3.58 8.09
C GLN A 313 -29.39 -4.05 6.77
N ILE A 314 -28.76 -5.22 6.79
CA ILE A 314 -28.11 -5.82 5.63
C ILE A 314 -29.14 -6.28 4.61
N LEU A 315 -30.21 -6.93 5.07
CA LEU A 315 -31.33 -7.31 4.21
C LEU A 315 -32.02 -6.08 3.61
N ALA A 316 -32.24 -5.02 4.40
CA ALA A 316 -32.79 -3.77 3.89
C ALA A 316 -31.85 -3.12 2.85
N PHE A 317 -30.55 -3.11 3.10
CA PHE A 317 -29.55 -2.63 2.15
C PHE A 317 -29.60 -3.41 0.83
N LEU A 318 -29.66 -4.74 0.89
CA LEU A 318 -29.78 -5.61 -0.28
C LEU A 318 -31.07 -5.36 -1.06
N GLU A 319 -32.22 -5.25 -0.37
CA GLU A 319 -33.52 -4.97 -0.99
C GLU A 319 -33.49 -3.65 -1.78
N THR A 320 -32.88 -2.59 -1.21
CA THR A 320 -32.77 -1.32 -1.94
C THR A 320 -31.83 -1.38 -3.14
N ARG A 321 -30.98 -2.40 -3.28
CA ARG A 321 -30.04 -2.60 -4.40
C ARG A 321 -30.59 -3.48 -5.51
N GLU A 322 -31.74 -4.11 -5.30
CA GLU A 322 -32.40 -4.88 -6.36
C GLU A 322 -32.77 -3.97 -7.54
N GLU A 323 -32.72 -4.54 -8.74
CA GLU A 323 -33.04 -3.81 -9.96
C GLU A 323 -34.47 -3.25 -9.89
N GLY A 324 -34.64 -1.96 -10.19
CA GLY A 324 -35.94 -1.28 -10.11
C GLY A 324 -36.30 -0.71 -8.73
N CYS A 325 -35.47 -0.92 -7.70
CA CYS A 325 -35.59 -0.22 -6.43
C CYS A 325 -34.90 1.16 -6.49
N PHE A 326 -35.70 2.23 -6.34
CA PHE A 326 -35.21 3.63 -6.33
C PHE A 326 -35.22 4.26 -4.94
N ASP A 327 -35.64 3.52 -3.93
CA ASP A 327 -35.69 4.00 -2.56
C ASP A 327 -34.25 4.09 -2.01
N PRO A 328 -33.78 5.27 -1.55
CA PRO A 328 -32.49 5.37 -0.91
C PRO A 328 -32.52 4.55 0.39
N PHE A 329 -31.44 3.84 0.67
CA PHE A 329 -31.30 3.13 1.95
C PHE A 329 -31.38 4.14 3.10
N GLN A 330 -32.39 3.98 3.96
CA GLN A 330 -32.55 4.74 5.18
C GLN A 330 -32.46 3.77 6.36
N TYR A 331 -31.64 4.12 7.35
CA TYR A 331 -31.53 3.39 8.60
C TYR A 331 -32.92 3.12 9.18
N ILE A 332 -33.15 1.89 9.64
CA ILE A 332 -34.39 1.50 10.32
C ILE A 332 -34.13 1.50 11.83
N PRO A 333 -34.57 2.52 12.60
CA PRO A 333 -34.37 2.54 14.05
C PRO A 333 -35.31 1.54 14.73
N GLY A 334 -34.75 0.63 15.54
CA GLY A 334 -35.52 -0.14 16.54
C GLY A 334 -36.30 -1.38 16.08
N THR A 335 -36.05 -1.96 14.90
CA THR A 335 -36.83 -3.13 14.45
C THR A 335 -36.32 -4.48 14.96
N LYS A 336 -37.15 -5.16 15.79
CA LYS A 336 -37.51 -6.57 15.55
C LYS A 336 -38.59 -6.56 14.47
N ARG A 337 -38.34 -7.14 13.30
CA ARG A 337 -39.38 -7.35 12.29
C ARG A 337 -40.19 -8.57 12.74
N ASP A 338 -41.36 -8.36 13.33
CA ASP A 338 -42.29 -9.46 13.56
C ASP A 338 -42.70 -10.03 12.19
N SER A 339 -42.60 -11.34 12.05
CA SER A 339 -42.74 -12.09 10.80
C SER A 339 -44.19 -12.19 10.30
N THR A 340 -44.95 -11.10 10.37
CA THR A 340 -46.34 -11.02 9.89
C THR A 340 -46.58 -9.70 9.18
N ASP A 341 -45.98 -9.53 8.01
CA ASP A 341 -46.54 -8.65 6.99
C ASP A 341 -46.48 -9.39 5.64
N SER A 342 -47.45 -10.29 5.48
CA SER A 342 -47.91 -10.76 4.19
C SER A 342 -48.67 -9.61 3.50
N GLU A 343 -48.42 -9.44 2.20
CA GLU A 343 -49.12 -8.57 1.24
C GLU A 343 -48.55 -7.17 1.02
N ARG A 344 -47.38 -7.10 0.37
CA ARG A 344 -47.10 -6.02 -0.60
C ARG A 344 -47.37 -6.56 -2.00
N THR A 345 -48.50 -6.14 -2.57
CA THR A 345 -48.98 -6.57 -3.89
C THR A 345 -48.06 -6.01 -4.98
N ILE A 346 -47.31 -6.90 -5.64
CA ILE A 346 -46.66 -6.63 -6.93
C ILE A 346 -47.78 -6.30 -7.92
N ARG A 347 -47.79 -5.07 -8.46
CA ARG A 347 -48.65 -4.74 -9.61
C ARG A 347 -48.00 -5.29 -10.88
N PRO A 348 -48.66 -6.18 -11.64
CA PRO A 348 -48.16 -6.59 -12.93
C PRO A 348 -48.51 -5.51 -13.96
N GLY A 349 -47.51 -4.70 -14.34
CA GLY A 349 -47.55 -3.90 -15.56
C GLY A 349 -46.52 -4.48 -16.52
N SER A 350 -46.98 -4.98 -17.68
CA SER A 350 -46.13 -5.64 -18.67
C SER A 350 -44.99 -4.73 -19.17
N PRO A 351 -43.77 -5.29 -19.34
CA PRO A 351 -42.62 -4.66 -19.98
C PRO A 351 -42.91 -4.51 -21.49
N GLU A 352 -42.37 -3.54 -22.23
CA GLU A 352 -41.23 -3.88 -23.10
C GLU A 352 -40.67 -2.71 -23.95
N ASN A 353 -41.10 -1.44 -23.85
CA ASN A 353 -40.64 -0.45 -24.85
C ASN A 353 -40.33 0.97 -24.36
N GLN A 354 -40.15 1.21 -23.06
CA GLN A 354 -39.73 2.53 -22.56
C GLN A 354 -38.61 2.51 -21.50
N ILE A 355 -38.14 1.33 -21.08
CA ILE A 355 -37.11 1.19 -20.04
C ILE A 355 -35.69 1.21 -20.64
N ASP A 356 -35.51 0.75 -21.88
CA ASP A 356 -34.20 0.73 -22.56
C ASP A 356 -33.62 2.11 -22.86
N ASN A 357 -34.45 3.16 -22.89
CA ASN A 357 -34.01 4.51 -23.29
C ASN A 357 -33.70 5.46 -22.12
N VAL A 358 -33.98 5.09 -20.87
CA VAL A 358 -33.74 5.96 -19.70
C VAL A 358 -32.71 5.38 -18.73
N LEU A 359 -32.59 4.04 -18.60
CA LEU A 359 -31.51 3.41 -17.81
C LEU A 359 -30.14 3.47 -18.51
N ASN A 360 -30.09 3.68 -19.83
CA ASN A 360 -28.86 3.82 -20.62
C ASN A 360 -28.31 5.26 -20.70
N LYS A 361 -28.78 6.20 -19.87
CA LYS A 361 -28.43 7.63 -19.99
C LYS A 361 -27.94 8.33 -18.73
N ALA A 362 -27.63 7.60 -17.66
CA ALA A 362 -26.57 8.08 -16.77
C ALA A 362 -25.27 7.55 -17.36
N PRO A 363 -24.27 8.37 -17.72
CA PRO A 363 -22.94 7.87 -18.04
C PRO A 363 -22.42 7.23 -16.76
N ASN A 364 -22.64 5.92 -16.60
CA ASN A 364 -21.92 5.16 -15.60
C ASN A 364 -20.51 5.00 -16.17
N LEU A 365 -19.71 6.01 -15.86
CA LEU A 365 -18.34 6.22 -16.28
C LEU A 365 -17.46 4.98 -15.98
N ASP A 366 -17.85 4.17 -14.99
CA ASP A 366 -17.23 2.90 -14.62
C ASP A 366 -17.72 1.71 -15.47
N LYS A 367 -18.94 1.77 -16.03
CA LYS A 367 -19.42 0.80 -17.04
C LYS A 367 -18.63 0.93 -18.33
N GLU A 368 -18.18 2.15 -18.68
CA GLU A 368 -17.27 2.36 -19.81
C GLU A 368 -15.90 1.71 -19.56
N ILE A 369 -15.31 1.89 -18.37
CA ILE A 369 -14.06 1.22 -18.00
C ILE A 369 -14.23 -0.30 -18.01
N ALA A 370 -15.29 -0.81 -17.39
CA ALA A 370 -15.56 -2.25 -17.34
C ALA A 370 -15.81 -2.84 -18.74
N LEU A 371 -16.58 -2.16 -19.58
CA LEU A 371 -16.82 -2.58 -20.96
C LEU A 371 -15.52 -2.59 -21.77
N ARG A 372 -14.73 -1.52 -21.66
CA ARG A 372 -13.45 -1.42 -22.36
C ARG A 372 -12.42 -2.43 -21.85
N ALA A 373 -12.38 -2.70 -20.56
CA ALA A 373 -11.53 -3.75 -19.99
C ALA A 373 -11.93 -5.13 -20.54
N ALA A 374 -13.23 -5.44 -20.59
CA ALA A 374 -13.73 -6.67 -21.17
C ALA A 374 -13.48 -6.76 -22.69
N GLU A 375 -13.61 -5.65 -23.42
CA GLU A 375 -13.28 -5.55 -24.85
C GLU A 375 -11.79 -5.79 -25.08
N MET A 376 -10.90 -5.07 -24.39
CA MET A 376 -9.44 -5.22 -24.52
C MET A 376 -9.00 -6.64 -24.19
N TYR A 377 -9.58 -7.23 -23.14
CA TYR A 377 -9.36 -8.63 -22.79
C TYR A 377 -9.79 -9.61 -23.91
N GLY A 378 -10.99 -9.43 -24.46
CA GLY A 378 -11.58 -10.37 -25.42
C GLY A 378 -11.16 -10.17 -26.88
N SER A 379 -10.61 -9.00 -27.25
CA SER A 379 -10.37 -8.63 -28.66
C SER A 379 -8.90 -8.35 -29.02
N GLY A 380 -8.00 -8.17 -28.05
CA GLY A 380 -6.59 -7.90 -28.31
C GLY A 380 -6.32 -6.62 -29.14
N LEU A 381 -7.24 -5.64 -29.09
CA LEU A 381 -7.11 -4.37 -29.80
C LEU A 381 -5.83 -3.63 -29.41
N GLU A 382 -5.16 -3.02 -30.40
CA GLU A 382 -3.96 -2.21 -30.18
C GLU A 382 -4.30 -0.95 -29.37
N ALA A 383 -3.60 -0.78 -28.25
CA ALA A 383 -3.68 0.40 -27.41
C ALA A 383 -3.15 1.65 -28.14
N GLU A 384 -3.73 2.81 -27.88
CA GLU A 384 -3.19 4.08 -28.38
C GLU A 384 -1.79 4.34 -27.82
N SER A 385 -0.89 4.83 -28.67
CA SER A 385 0.46 5.26 -28.25
C SER A 385 0.38 6.23 -27.07
N PRO A 386 1.30 6.15 -26.09
CA PRO A 386 1.41 7.13 -25.03
C PRO A 386 1.51 8.56 -25.58
N ARG A 387 0.90 9.53 -24.87
CA ARG A 387 1.07 10.95 -25.19
C ARG A 387 2.51 11.39 -24.89
N GLU A 388 3.03 12.31 -25.70
CA GLU A 388 4.31 12.96 -25.39
C GLU A 388 4.23 13.67 -24.03
N THR A 389 5.29 13.49 -23.23
CA THR A 389 5.41 14.16 -21.94
C THR A 389 5.84 15.61 -22.13
N PHE A 390 5.35 16.50 -21.27
CA PHE A 390 5.64 17.95 -21.37
C PHE A 390 7.07 18.31 -20.94
N ARG A 391 7.78 17.39 -20.29
CA ARG A 391 9.09 17.62 -19.69
C ARG A 391 10.18 16.94 -20.53
N SER A 392 11.27 17.65 -20.79
CA SER A 392 12.48 17.05 -21.37
C SER A 392 13.15 16.14 -20.35
N ARG A 393 13.36 14.87 -20.72
CA ARG A 393 14.05 13.87 -19.90
C ARG A 393 15.56 14.07 -19.91
N THR A 394 16.21 13.62 -18.84
CA THR A 394 17.68 13.63 -18.73
C THR A 394 18.34 12.27 -18.98
N ILE A 395 17.54 11.20 -18.93
CA ILE A 395 17.95 9.83 -19.21
C ILE A 395 17.07 9.20 -20.31
N PRO A 396 17.61 8.26 -21.10
CA PRO A 396 16.80 7.46 -22.02
C PRO A 396 15.74 6.64 -21.28
N ARG A 397 14.86 5.99 -22.04
CA ARG A 397 13.88 5.06 -21.46
C ARG A 397 14.56 3.81 -20.92
N ILE A 398 14.03 3.35 -19.80
CA ILE A 398 14.50 2.14 -19.12
C ILE A 398 13.88 0.93 -19.81
N ARG A 399 14.70 -0.09 -20.09
CA ARG A 399 14.22 -1.42 -20.45
C ARG A 399 13.62 -2.08 -19.21
N LEU A 400 12.40 -2.60 -19.31
CA LEU A 400 11.77 -3.22 -18.16
C LEU A 400 12.56 -4.47 -17.72
N PRO A 401 13.02 -4.54 -16.47
CA PRO A 401 13.77 -5.70 -15.99
C PRO A 401 12.83 -6.89 -15.79
N HIS A 402 13.07 -7.96 -16.55
CA HIS A 402 12.37 -9.24 -16.39
C HIS A 402 13.31 -10.26 -15.74
N HIS A 403 13.31 -10.31 -14.41
CA HIS A 403 14.16 -11.24 -13.67
C HIS A 403 13.68 -12.69 -13.83
N THR A 404 14.61 -13.58 -14.17
CA THR A 404 14.41 -15.02 -14.17
C THR A 404 14.23 -15.55 -12.74
N ALA A 405 13.64 -16.74 -12.60
CA ALA A 405 13.51 -17.40 -11.30
C ALA A 405 14.87 -17.61 -10.62
N GLU A 406 15.91 -17.91 -11.40
CA GLU A 406 17.30 -18.08 -10.90
C GLU A 406 17.88 -16.77 -10.38
N GLU A 407 17.70 -15.66 -11.10
CA GLU A 407 18.14 -14.34 -10.63
C GLU A 407 17.43 -13.92 -9.34
N LEU A 408 16.11 -14.17 -9.25
CA LEU A 408 15.34 -13.88 -8.05
C LEU A 408 15.75 -14.79 -6.87
N GLU A 409 16.06 -16.06 -7.11
CA GLU A 409 16.59 -16.99 -6.10
C GLU A 409 17.96 -16.52 -5.60
N ASN A 410 18.85 -16.11 -6.50
CA ASN A 410 20.15 -15.52 -6.15
C ASN A 410 20.00 -14.23 -5.32
N PHE A 411 19.02 -13.38 -5.63
CA PHE A 411 18.74 -12.21 -4.80
C PHE A 411 18.22 -12.61 -3.41
N ALA A 412 17.31 -13.59 -3.32
CA ALA A 412 16.74 -14.03 -2.06
C ALA A 412 17.79 -14.73 -1.16
N GLU A 413 18.71 -15.51 -1.72
CA GLU A 413 19.82 -16.11 -0.99
C GLU A 413 20.71 -15.06 -0.34
N LYS A 414 21.01 -13.97 -1.05
CA LYS A 414 21.75 -12.82 -0.49
C LYS A 414 20.99 -12.10 0.64
N MET A 415 19.66 -12.23 0.68
CA MET A 415 18.81 -11.63 1.72
C MET A 415 18.55 -12.54 2.92
N ASP A 416 18.85 -13.84 2.82
CA ASP A 416 18.60 -14.80 3.89
C ASP A 416 19.23 -14.42 5.24
N PRO A 417 20.48 -13.90 5.29
CA PRO A 417 21.08 -13.45 6.54
C PRO A 417 20.29 -12.35 7.27
N TYR A 418 19.47 -11.60 6.54
CA TYR A 418 18.68 -10.47 7.04
C TYR A 418 17.23 -10.85 7.36
N GLY A 419 16.87 -12.15 7.30
CA GLY A 419 15.50 -12.61 7.53
C GLY A 419 14.52 -12.33 6.41
N GLY A 420 15.01 -11.85 5.25
CA GLY A 420 14.22 -11.60 4.04
C GLY A 420 14.14 -12.78 3.06
N GLY A 421 14.86 -13.88 3.35
CA GLY A 421 14.94 -15.10 2.53
C GLY A 421 13.77 -16.08 2.69
N GLY A 422 13.97 -17.34 2.27
CA GLY A 422 12.96 -18.41 2.40
C GLY A 422 11.83 -18.42 1.36
N LEU A 423 11.96 -17.63 0.28
CA LEU A 423 11.03 -17.67 -0.84
C LEU A 423 11.40 -18.77 -1.84
N THR A 424 10.42 -19.59 -2.21
CA THR A 424 10.52 -20.41 -3.42
C THR A 424 10.14 -19.60 -4.66
N PHE A 425 10.96 -19.71 -5.70
CA PHE A 425 10.73 -19.13 -7.03
C PHE A 425 10.36 -20.19 -8.08
N LYS A 426 10.31 -21.46 -7.67
CA LYS A 426 9.92 -22.59 -8.55
C LYS A 426 8.44 -22.57 -8.94
N ASP A 427 7.61 -21.91 -8.13
CA ASP A 427 6.16 -21.79 -8.32
C ASP A 427 5.72 -20.35 -8.65
N LEU A 428 6.58 -19.57 -9.30
CA LEU A 428 6.15 -18.28 -9.88
C LEU A 428 5.10 -18.56 -10.95
N ALA A 429 3.96 -17.89 -10.85
CA ALA A 429 2.96 -17.95 -11.90
C ALA A 429 3.42 -17.10 -13.10
N GLU A 430 2.95 -17.48 -14.28
CA GLU A 430 3.05 -16.62 -15.46
C GLU A 430 2.25 -15.34 -15.19
N ASP A 431 2.78 -14.21 -15.65
CA ASP A 431 2.10 -12.94 -15.55
C ASP A 431 0.87 -12.96 -16.49
N PRO A 432 -0.36 -12.85 -15.96
CA PRO A 432 -1.56 -12.96 -16.79
C PRO A 432 -1.82 -11.70 -17.62
N GLY A 433 -1.03 -10.64 -17.44
CA GLY A 433 -1.11 -9.39 -18.18
C GLY A 433 -1.97 -8.33 -17.50
N VAL A 434 -1.83 -7.09 -17.98
CA VAL A 434 -2.49 -5.93 -17.40
C VAL A 434 -4.02 -6.04 -17.47
N TRP A 435 -4.57 -6.32 -18.66
CA TRP A 435 -6.02 -6.30 -18.87
C TRP A 435 -6.78 -7.45 -18.23
N GLU A 436 -6.15 -8.62 -18.04
CA GLU A 436 -6.76 -9.70 -17.26
C GLU A 436 -7.04 -9.21 -15.83
N GLY A 437 -6.02 -8.67 -15.14
CA GLY A 437 -6.22 -8.19 -13.78
C GLY A 437 -7.20 -7.03 -13.67
N VAL A 438 -7.12 -6.06 -14.57
CA VAL A 438 -8.08 -4.94 -14.63
C VAL A 438 -9.51 -5.46 -14.81
N ASN A 439 -9.73 -6.38 -15.74
CA ASN A 439 -11.05 -6.99 -15.95
C ASN A 439 -11.55 -7.70 -14.67
N GLN A 440 -10.70 -8.50 -14.02
CA GLN A 440 -11.06 -9.20 -12.78
C GLN A 440 -11.46 -8.24 -11.65
N PHE A 441 -10.70 -7.16 -11.42
CA PHE A 441 -11.05 -6.20 -10.36
C PHE A 441 -12.37 -5.48 -10.64
N PHE A 442 -12.66 -5.14 -11.91
CA PHE A 442 -13.94 -4.53 -12.26
C PHE A 442 -15.12 -5.50 -12.16
N GLN A 443 -14.88 -6.80 -12.28
CA GLN A 443 -15.88 -7.85 -12.02
C GLN A 443 -16.05 -8.16 -10.52
N SER A 444 -15.04 -7.88 -9.69
CA SER A 444 -15.07 -8.17 -8.26
C SER A 444 -16.27 -7.56 -7.56
N PRO A 445 -17.11 -8.34 -6.86
CA PRO A 445 -18.33 -7.83 -6.23
C PRO A 445 -18.07 -7.02 -4.96
N SER A 446 -16.84 -7.00 -4.44
CA SER A 446 -16.49 -6.31 -3.20
C SER A 446 -14.99 -5.96 -3.10
N SER A 447 -14.65 -5.11 -2.13
CA SER A 447 -13.24 -4.78 -1.84
C SER A 447 -12.49 -5.97 -1.24
N CYS A 448 -13.21 -6.87 -0.55
CA CYS A 448 -12.64 -8.08 0.01
C CYS A 448 -12.25 -9.09 -1.07
N ASP A 449 -13.00 -9.14 -2.17
CA ASP A 449 -12.64 -9.99 -3.31
C ASP A 449 -11.37 -9.46 -4.00
N ILE A 450 -11.26 -8.13 -4.14
CA ILE A 450 -10.04 -7.50 -4.69
C ILE A 450 -8.82 -7.79 -3.81
N GLU A 451 -8.94 -7.64 -2.48
CA GLU A 451 -7.86 -8.03 -1.56
C GLU A 451 -7.51 -9.50 -1.71
N TYR A 452 -8.50 -10.38 -1.78
CA TYR A 452 -8.30 -11.82 -1.97
C TYR A 452 -7.51 -12.11 -3.26
N LEU A 453 -7.90 -11.51 -4.38
CA LEU A 453 -7.23 -11.65 -5.66
C LEU A 453 -5.78 -11.17 -5.61
N LEU A 454 -5.53 -10.00 -5.01
CA LEU A 454 -4.20 -9.42 -4.89
C LEU A 454 -3.34 -10.11 -3.83
N ASN A 455 -3.89 -10.89 -2.91
CA ASN A 455 -3.12 -11.49 -1.82
C ASN A 455 -2.05 -12.48 -2.31
N PRO A 456 -0.74 -12.25 -2.07
CA PRO A 456 0.33 -13.14 -2.53
C PRO A 456 0.63 -14.32 -1.57
N GLY A 457 -0.21 -14.52 -0.55
CA GLY A 457 -0.01 -15.50 0.53
C GLY A 457 1.05 -15.07 1.56
N ALA A 458 1.54 -13.83 1.48
CA ALA A 458 2.45 -13.18 2.43
C ALA A 458 2.27 -11.65 2.32
N ARG A 459 3.30 -10.85 2.66
CA ARG A 459 3.25 -9.39 2.46
C ARG A 459 3.57 -9.04 1.00
N GLY A 460 2.71 -8.22 0.40
CA GLY A 460 2.89 -7.77 -0.98
C GLY A 460 3.60 -6.42 -1.08
N TYR A 461 4.04 -6.08 -2.29
CA TYR A 461 4.63 -4.79 -2.63
C TYR A 461 3.69 -3.60 -2.29
N VAL A 462 2.39 -3.81 -2.48
CA VAL A 462 1.27 -2.99 -1.98
C VAL A 462 0.17 -3.83 -1.30
N SER A 463 -0.08 -3.62 -0.02
CA SER A 463 -1.08 -4.35 0.75
C SER A 463 -2.46 -3.68 0.69
N PHE A 464 -3.46 -4.44 0.29
CA PHE A 464 -4.89 -4.10 0.38
C PHE A 464 -5.57 -4.77 1.59
N ARG A 465 -4.78 -5.29 2.55
CA ARG A 465 -5.30 -6.10 3.68
C ARG A 465 -6.38 -5.37 4.49
N ALA A 466 -6.26 -4.05 4.65
CA ALA A 466 -7.28 -3.22 5.31
C ALA A 466 -8.65 -3.29 4.62
N TYR A 467 -8.72 -3.68 3.35
CA TYR A 467 -9.95 -3.79 2.57
C TYR A 467 -10.53 -5.20 2.53
N SER A 468 -9.91 -6.13 3.25
CA SER A 468 -10.52 -7.42 3.55
C SER A 468 -11.66 -7.25 4.54
N CYS A 469 -12.65 -8.12 4.45
CA CYS A 469 -13.82 -7.95 5.28
C CYS A 469 -13.66 -8.46 6.71
N SER A 470 -12.67 -9.31 7.00
CA SER A 470 -12.30 -9.63 8.38
C SER A 470 -11.82 -8.37 9.11
N ARG A 471 -10.93 -7.58 8.48
CA ARG A 471 -10.46 -6.30 9.02
C ARG A 471 -11.57 -5.27 9.17
N THR A 472 -12.51 -5.30 8.25
CA THR A 472 -13.66 -4.39 8.26
C THR A 472 -14.68 -4.74 9.37
N ILE A 473 -14.79 -6.01 9.78
CA ILE A 473 -15.79 -6.49 10.74
C ILE A 473 -15.25 -6.62 12.17
N GLU A 474 -13.98 -6.98 12.34
CA GLU A 474 -13.37 -7.33 13.63
C GLU A 474 -12.97 -6.11 14.48
N GLY A 475 -13.29 -4.90 14.03
CA GLY A 475 -12.96 -3.67 14.75
C GLY A 475 -11.48 -3.29 14.64
N GLU A 476 -10.70 -3.95 13.78
CA GLU A 476 -9.38 -3.45 13.43
C GLU A 476 -9.52 -2.14 12.62
N HIS A 477 -8.82 -1.10 13.07
CA HIS A 477 -9.02 0.26 12.57
C HIS A 477 -8.13 0.62 11.37
N ASP A 478 -7.34 -0.32 10.84
CA ASP A 478 -6.54 -0.12 9.62
C ASP A 478 -7.47 0.20 8.44
N ARG A 479 -7.23 1.34 7.77
CA ARG A 479 -8.10 1.89 6.70
C ARG A 479 -7.33 2.34 5.46
N THR A 480 -6.06 1.97 5.38
CA THR A 480 -5.12 2.46 4.37
C THR A 480 -4.73 1.38 3.38
N ILE A 481 -4.40 1.80 2.16
CA ILE A 481 -3.59 1.01 1.25
C ILE A 481 -2.14 1.24 1.64
N GLU A 482 -1.42 0.17 1.87
CA GLU A 482 -0.07 0.19 2.42
C GLU A 482 0.94 -0.13 1.31
N PHE A 483 1.76 0.83 0.93
CA PHE A 483 2.85 0.66 -0.03
C PHE A 483 4.11 0.24 0.72
N ARG A 484 4.61 -0.97 0.48
CA ARG A 484 5.78 -1.56 1.15
C ARG A 484 7.01 -1.66 0.26
N GLY A 485 6.83 -1.41 -1.04
CA GLY A 485 7.83 -1.70 -2.06
C GLY A 485 9.14 -0.92 -2.01
N ALA A 486 9.18 0.24 -1.35
CA ALA A 486 10.38 1.06 -1.29
C ALA A 486 11.43 0.47 -0.34
N GLU A 487 12.70 0.54 -0.74
CA GLU A 487 13.83 0.26 0.15
C GLU A 487 13.91 1.22 1.34
N GLY A 488 14.35 0.70 2.49
CA GLY A 488 14.57 1.51 3.68
C GLY A 488 15.56 2.63 3.40
N THR A 489 15.23 3.84 3.82
CA THR A 489 16.07 5.02 3.63
C THR A 489 15.65 6.13 4.59
N LEU A 490 16.64 6.94 5.02
CA LEU A 490 16.41 8.21 5.73
C LEU A 490 16.84 9.42 4.88
N GLY A 491 17.03 9.20 3.58
CA GLY A 491 17.38 10.24 2.60
C GLY A 491 16.17 11.03 2.10
N ASN A 492 16.42 11.93 1.14
CA ASN A 492 15.35 12.73 0.50
C ASN A 492 14.32 11.87 -0.27
N TRP A 493 14.66 10.61 -0.55
CA TRP A 493 13.76 9.68 -1.23
C TRP A 493 12.49 9.39 -0.43
N VAL A 494 12.53 9.46 0.91
CA VAL A 494 11.37 9.28 1.80
C VAL A 494 10.18 10.13 1.35
N VAL A 495 10.41 11.44 1.18
CA VAL A 495 9.36 12.40 0.80
C VAL A 495 8.92 12.18 -0.64
N THR A 496 9.85 11.84 -1.53
CA THR A 496 9.57 11.59 -2.94
C THR A 496 8.67 10.37 -3.11
N TRP A 497 9.02 9.26 -2.46
CA TRP A 497 8.23 8.04 -2.48
C TRP A 497 6.83 8.24 -1.90
N ALA A 498 6.70 8.94 -0.76
CA ALA A 498 5.40 9.27 -0.20
C ALA A 498 4.51 10.03 -1.20
N LYS A 499 5.06 11.01 -1.91
CA LYS A 499 4.33 11.75 -2.94
C LYS A 499 3.95 10.88 -4.14
N ILE A 500 4.81 9.94 -4.55
CA ILE A 500 4.51 8.96 -5.61
C ILE A 500 3.31 8.10 -5.21
N CYS A 501 3.35 7.46 -4.03
CA CYS A 501 2.27 6.60 -3.53
C CYS A 501 0.93 7.36 -3.46
N ILE A 502 0.92 8.55 -2.89
CA ILE A 502 -0.29 9.38 -2.81
C ILE A 502 -0.74 9.83 -4.20
N GLY A 503 0.19 10.16 -5.09
CA GLY A 503 -0.10 10.57 -6.46
C GLY A 503 -0.75 9.47 -7.28
N LEU A 504 -0.30 8.21 -7.15
CA LEU A 504 -0.93 7.03 -7.76
C LEU A 504 -2.38 6.89 -7.29
N VAL A 505 -2.62 6.92 -5.98
CA VAL A 505 -3.99 6.82 -5.41
C VAL A 505 -4.84 8.01 -5.86
N ARG A 506 -4.29 9.22 -5.83
CA ARG A 506 -4.99 10.44 -6.24
C ARG A 506 -5.41 10.37 -7.71
N PHE A 507 -4.51 9.93 -8.59
CA PHE A 507 -4.80 9.75 -10.00
C PHE A 507 -5.86 8.67 -10.19
N ALA A 508 -5.69 7.49 -9.60
CA ALA A 508 -6.65 6.40 -9.69
C ALA A 508 -8.06 6.84 -9.32
N VAL A 509 -8.23 7.56 -8.21
CA VAL A 509 -9.55 7.98 -7.71
C VAL A 509 -10.16 9.16 -8.47
N ARG A 510 -9.34 10.05 -9.06
CA ARG A 510 -9.83 11.32 -9.63
C ARG A 510 -9.75 11.44 -11.14
N ALA A 511 -8.97 10.59 -11.81
CA ALA A 511 -8.81 10.68 -13.26
C ALA A 511 -10.15 10.43 -13.98
N PRO A 512 -10.48 11.18 -15.03
CA PRO A 512 -11.48 10.77 -16.01
C PRO A 512 -11.15 9.36 -16.58
N PRO A 513 -12.12 8.53 -16.98
CA PRO A 513 -11.85 7.18 -17.51
C PRO A 513 -10.96 7.13 -18.72
N ASP A 514 -11.11 8.07 -19.65
CA ASP A 514 -10.31 8.13 -20.85
C ASP A 514 -8.83 8.32 -20.49
N GLU A 515 -8.56 9.21 -19.54
CA GLU A 515 -7.23 9.42 -18.97
C GLU A 515 -6.74 8.18 -18.20
N PHE A 516 -7.62 7.56 -17.38
CA PHE A 516 -7.29 6.36 -16.60
C PHE A 516 -6.97 5.15 -17.49
N LEU A 517 -7.85 4.83 -18.44
CA LEU A 517 -7.72 3.75 -19.41
C LEU A 517 -6.50 3.94 -20.28
N ARG A 518 -6.17 5.19 -20.65
CA ARG A 518 -4.94 5.46 -21.40
C ARG A 518 -3.70 5.11 -20.59
N ILE A 519 -3.62 5.48 -19.31
CA ILE A 519 -2.47 5.10 -18.47
C ILE A 519 -2.38 3.59 -18.30
N VAL A 520 -3.50 2.91 -18.06
CA VAL A 520 -3.53 1.43 -18.01
C VAL A 520 -3.04 0.83 -19.33
N SER A 521 -3.47 1.38 -20.47
CA SER A 521 -3.03 0.96 -21.80
C SER A 521 -1.53 1.20 -22.01
N SER A 522 -0.99 2.33 -21.56
CA SER A 522 0.44 2.63 -21.64
C SER A 522 1.27 1.65 -20.82
N CYS A 523 0.81 1.25 -19.63
CA CYS A 523 1.46 0.21 -18.85
C CYS A 523 1.42 -1.16 -19.54
N ASP A 524 0.29 -1.51 -20.17
CA ASP A 524 0.15 -2.76 -20.95
C ASP A 524 1.08 -2.80 -22.17
N ILE A 525 1.29 -1.67 -22.84
CA ILE A 525 2.29 -1.56 -23.91
C ILE A 525 3.70 -1.68 -23.34
N ALA A 526 4.00 -1.02 -22.21
CA ALA A 526 5.32 -1.09 -21.58
C ALA A 526 5.73 -2.53 -21.26
N ASP A 527 4.80 -3.35 -20.75
CA ASP A 527 5.04 -4.77 -20.46
C ASP A 527 5.34 -5.61 -21.72
N LYS A 528 5.04 -5.11 -22.93
CA LYS A 528 5.18 -5.83 -24.20
C LYS A 528 6.31 -5.31 -25.07
N GLU A 529 6.62 -4.02 -24.99
CA GLU A 529 7.58 -3.35 -25.85
C GLU A 529 8.41 -2.31 -25.08
N ASP A 530 9.71 -2.59 -25.00
CA ASP A 530 10.69 -1.67 -24.43
C ASP A 530 10.72 -0.32 -25.17
N GLY A 531 10.88 0.76 -24.43
CA GLY A 531 11.19 2.08 -25.01
C GLY A 531 9.97 2.85 -25.51
N ILE A 532 8.75 2.33 -25.31
CA ILE A 532 7.52 3.06 -25.59
C ILE A 532 7.05 3.87 -24.38
N PHE A 533 7.08 3.27 -23.19
CA PHE A 533 6.63 3.89 -21.94
C PHE A 533 7.41 3.30 -20.76
N ASP A 534 7.84 4.13 -19.82
CA ASP A 534 8.51 3.67 -18.59
C ASP A 534 7.99 4.39 -17.34
N ILE A 535 8.60 4.12 -16.18
CA ILE A 535 8.20 4.72 -14.91
C ILE A 535 8.29 6.26 -14.91
N ILE A 536 9.23 6.85 -15.63
CA ILE A 536 9.38 8.30 -15.70
C ILE A 536 8.20 8.90 -16.48
N ASP A 537 7.83 8.27 -17.59
CA ASP A 537 6.67 8.66 -18.38
C ASP A 537 5.37 8.50 -17.58
N LEU A 538 5.25 7.43 -16.78
CA LEU A 538 4.12 7.24 -15.86
C LEU A 538 4.00 8.40 -14.87
N LEU A 539 5.08 8.75 -14.18
CA LEU A 539 5.09 9.81 -13.18
C LEU A 539 4.73 11.17 -13.80
N ASP A 540 5.30 11.50 -14.96
CA ASP A 540 4.96 12.72 -15.70
C ASP A 540 3.47 12.71 -16.12
N ALA A 541 2.96 11.58 -16.62
CA ALA A 541 1.59 11.47 -17.13
C ALA A 541 0.51 11.51 -16.05
N ILE A 542 0.81 11.08 -14.82
CA ILE A 542 -0.12 11.20 -13.67
C ILE A 542 0.05 12.52 -12.91
N GLY A 543 0.86 13.45 -13.43
CA GLY A 543 1.00 14.81 -12.90
C GLY A 543 2.01 14.95 -11.75
N LEU A 544 3.08 14.14 -11.75
CA LEU A 544 4.16 14.16 -10.75
C LEU A 544 5.53 14.50 -11.36
N PRO A 545 5.71 15.64 -12.06
CA PRO A 545 6.95 15.94 -12.77
C PRO A 545 8.16 16.19 -11.86
N ALA A 546 7.92 16.67 -10.63
CA ALA A 546 9.00 16.87 -9.66
C ALA A 546 9.53 15.52 -9.14
N GLU A 547 8.63 14.58 -8.88
CA GLU A 547 8.95 13.22 -8.46
C GLU A 547 9.56 12.43 -9.63
N ALA A 548 9.11 12.65 -10.86
CA ALA A 548 9.74 12.10 -12.07
C ALA A 548 11.21 12.54 -12.19
N ALA A 549 11.50 13.83 -12.02
CA ALA A 549 12.88 14.35 -12.04
C ALA A 549 13.74 13.81 -10.88
N ALA A 550 13.16 13.54 -9.72
CA ALA A 550 13.85 12.90 -8.61
C ALA A 550 14.12 11.41 -8.88
N ALA A 551 13.16 10.71 -9.49
CA ALA A 551 13.29 9.33 -9.93
C ALA A 551 14.39 9.17 -11.00
N GLU A 552 14.48 10.08 -11.98
CA GLU A 552 15.57 10.07 -12.98
C GLU A 552 16.95 10.09 -12.31
N LYS A 553 17.15 11.00 -11.35
CA LYS A 553 18.41 11.11 -10.61
C LYS A 553 18.73 9.84 -9.84
N ARG A 554 17.72 9.26 -9.17
CA ARG A 554 17.88 8.04 -8.40
C ARG A 554 18.22 6.84 -9.29
N ILE A 555 17.55 6.71 -10.43
CA ILE A 555 17.82 5.68 -11.43
C ILE A 555 19.24 5.82 -11.97
N GLU A 556 19.68 7.02 -12.37
CA GLU A 556 21.02 7.24 -12.89
C GLU A 556 22.10 6.93 -11.82
N GLN A 557 21.89 7.39 -10.58
CA GLN A 557 22.79 7.13 -9.45
C GLN A 557 22.96 5.63 -9.16
N ASN A 558 21.90 4.85 -9.35
CA ASN A 558 21.90 3.43 -9.03
C ASN A 558 22.02 2.52 -10.25
N ARG A 559 22.12 3.07 -11.47
CA ARG A 559 22.04 2.31 -12.73
C ARG A 559 22.93 1.07 -12.74
N LYS A 560 24.20 1.22 -12.35
CA LYS A 560 25.17 0.11 -12.32
C LYS A 560 24.84 -0.91 -11.23
N ALA A 561 24.53 -0.45 -10.02
CA ALA A 561 24.24 -1.32 -8.87
C ALA A 561 22.96 -2.14 -9.11
N TRP A 562 21.94 -1.51 -9.69
CA TRP A 562 20.65 -2.14 -10.00
C TRP A 562 20.63 -2.83 -11.38
N GLN A 563 21.75 -2.80 -12.11
CA GLN A 563 21.89 -3.40 -13.44
C GLN A 563 20.79 -2.95 -14.41
N LEU A 564 20.45 -1.66 -14.37
CA LEU A 564 19.42 -1.09 -15.24
C LEU A 564 19.96 -0.84 -16.65
N GLU A 565 19.24 -1.35 -17.64
CA GLU A 565 19.51 -1.16 -19.05
C GLU A 565 18.64 -0.04 -19.62
N TYR A 566 19.19 0.70 -20.57
CA TYR A 566 18.47 1.71 -21.33
C TYR A 566 18.21 1.20 -22.73
N VAL A 567 17.11 1.63 -23.32
CA VAL A 567 16.83 1.38 -24.74
C VAL A 567 17.78 2.22 -25.57
N GLU A 568 18.52 1.56 -26.47
CA GLU A 568 19.43 2.24 -27.40
C GLU A 568 18.69 3.27 -28.22
N THR A 569 19.21 4.50 -28.25
CA THR A 569 18.66 5.54 -29.13
C THR A 569 19.24 5.39 -30.53
N GLU A 570 18.55 5.89 -31.57
CA GLU A 570 19.09 5.89 -32.94
C GLU A 570 20.42 6.67 -33.05
N GLU A 571 20.74 7.55 -32.09
CA GLU A 571 22.03 8.24 -31.97
C GLU A 571 23.17 7.32 -31.49
N ASP A 572 22.88 6.30 -30.68
CA ASP A 572 23.85 5.32 -30.17
C ASP A 572 24.30 4.32 -31.26
N LYS A 573 23.43 4.05 -32.25
CA LYS A 573 23.73 3.18 -33.39
C LYS A 573 24.63 3.82 -34.46
N GLY A 574 25.01 5.10 -34.26
CA GLY A 574 25.62 5.96 -35.28
C GLY A 574 27.05 6.44 -35.02
N LEU A 575 27.78 5.90 -34.04
CA LEU A 575 29.20 6.23 -33.84
C LEU A 575 30.10 5.07 -34.34
N PRO A 576 30.88 5.28 -35.41
CA PRO A 576 31.79 4.26 -35.96
C PRO A 576 32.99 3.94 -35.06
#